data_AF-A0A417D236-F1
#
_entry.id   AF-A0A417D236-F1
#
_cell.length_a   1.000
_cell.length_b   1.000
_cell.length_c   1.000
_cell.angle_alpha   90.00
_cell.angle_beta   90.00
_cell.angle_gamma   90.00
#
_symmetry.space_group_name_H-M   'P 1'
#
loop_
_entity.id
_entity.type
_entity.pdbx_description
1 polymer ?
#
loop_
_entity_poly.entity_id
_entity_poly.type
_entity_poly.pdbx_seq_one_letter_code
_entity_poly.pdbx_strand_id
1 'polypeptide(L)'
;MRKISKFLAVIAISIMAVCVPAQASEITPEVTAAPTVTAVPVQPTAAPTRKKGLVKEGKKYVYYDKKGNKLKNKWKTIHKNRYYFDANGKAVTGGKRIGKYIYVFNLEGKLIRPTKAKIVKVGKTSYYVDTKGHAYVGFFKLGNRLYRGDVKGRLTKNKTVSNVTFNRKGYADNDVNAKLKIELMNVISRITNPGMSKSQKLYACWCYLTSSSNFYYSGYWPDFNKKGWQREVAYNMLVSGGGDCYGFACTFAAMAREIGYNPYVVLGRVSGTRDGAADGLTSHGWVIIDGCYYDPEAQFAGWYRGVYGSGSYDINHQIKSIVRFAS
;
A
#
# COMPACT_ATOMS: atom_id res chain seq x y z
N MET A 1 4.36 32.77 14.55
CA MET A 1 3.16 33.31 15.24
C MET A 1 2.07 33.61 14.22
N ARG A 2 0.95 32.89 14.27
CA ARG A 2 -0.40 33.32 13.81
C ARG A 2 -1.36 32.17 14.11
N LYS A 3 -2.19 32.34 15.17
CA LYS A 3 -3.26 31.42 15.57
C LYS A 3 -4.53 31.83 14.84
N ILE A 4 -5.23 30.89 14.21
CA ILE A 4 -6.57 31.07 13.67
C ILE A 4 -7.54 30.37 14.63
N SER A 5 -8.49 31.14 15.18
CA SER A 5 -9.44 30.73 16.20
C SER A 5 -10.62 29.95 15.62
N LYS A 6 -11.15 29.02 16.41
CA LYS A 6 -12.36 28.24 16.15
C LYS A 6 -13.56 28.99 16.71
N PHE A 7 -14.63 29.14 15.93
CA PHE A 7 -15.95 29.56 16.42
C PHE A 7 -16.75 28.32 16.82
N LEU A 8 -17.29 28.33 18.04
CA LEU A 8 -18.27 27.39 18.58
C LEU A 8 -19.52 28.20 18.91
N ALA A 9 -20.66 27.85 18.31
CA ALA A 9 -21.96 28.42 18.64
C ALA A 9 -22.65 27.56 19.71
N VAL A 10 -23.03 28.19 20.81
CA VAL A 10 -23.85 27.62 21.89
C VAL A 10 -25.23 28.27 21.78
N ILE A 11 -26.28 27.47 21.67
CA ILE A 11 -27.67 27.92 21.74
C ILE A 11 -28.22 27.45 23.09
N ALA A 12 -28.53 28.42 23.95
CA ALA A 12 -29.26 28.24 25.19
C ALA A 12 -30.75 28.48 24.92
N ILE A 13 -31.63 27.60 25.39
CA ILE A 13 -33.07 27.83 25.47
C ILE A 13 -33.51 27.55 26.91
N SER A 14 -33.97 28.62 27.55
CA SER A 14 -34.59 28.68 28.87
C SER A 14 -36.11 28.71 28.69
N ILE A 15 -36.87 27.89 29.41
CA ILE A 15 -38.32 28.06 29.57
C ILE A 15 -38.72 27.70 31.01
N MET A 16 -39.64 28.51 31.52
CA MET A 16 -39.95 28.84 32.91
C MET A 16 -40.63 27.74 33.73
N ALA A 17 -40.44 27.86 35.04
CA ALA A 17 -41.21 27.20 36.08
C ALA A 17 -42.58 27.87 36.29
N VAL A 18 -43.59 27.06 36.61
CA VAL A 18 -44.83 27.51 37.27
C VAL A 18 -45.08 26.55 38.44
N CYS A 19 -45.08 27.08 39.65
CA CYS A 19 -45.48 26.39 40.87
C CYS A 19 -46.95 26.73 41.18
N VAL A 20 -47.73 25.73 41.59
CA VAL A 20 -49.00 25.92 42.30
C VAL A 20 -49.00 24.94 43.48
N PRO A 21 -49.33 25.37 44.71
CA PRO A 21 -49.33 24.52 45.89
C PRO A 21 -50.69 23.84 46.09
N ALA A 22 -50.71 22.65 46.67
CA ALA A 22 -51.93 22.05 47.22
C ALA A 22 -51.59 21.21 48.45
N GLN A 23 -52.43 21.37 49.47
CA GLN A 23 -52.24 21.02 50.88
C GLN A 23 -52.12 19.52 51.18
N ALA A 24 -51.43 19.24 52.27
CA ALA A 24 -51.48 17.96 52.97
C ALA A 24 -52.78 17.85 53.79
N SER A 25 -53.41 16.69 53.75
CA SER A 25 -54.40 16.25 54.74
C SER A 25 -53.98 14.87 55.26
N GLU A 26 -53.72 14.79 56.56
CA GLU A 26 -53.55 13.55 57.30
C GLU A 26 -54.91 12.86 57.48
N ILE A 27 -54.98 11.56 57.20
CA ILE A 27 -56.05 10.68 57.70
C ILE A 27 -55.39 9.37 58.13
N THR A 28 -55.68 8.99 59.38
CA THR A 28 -55.26 7.80 60.12
C THR A 28 -55.78 6.48 59.53
N PRO A 29 -55.18 5.32 59.87
CA PRO A 29 -55.41 4.07 59.17
C PRO A 29 -56.66 3.35 59.70
N GLU A 30 -57.46 2.79 58.79
CA GLU A 30 -58.51 1.82 59.12
C GLU A 30 -57.99 0.41 58.83
N VAL A 31 -57.90 -0.40 59.89
CA VAL A 31 -57.52 -1.81 59.85
C VAL A 31 -58.73 -2.60 59.38
N THR A 32 -58.70 -3.10 58.15
CA THR A 32 -59.68 -4.09 57.66
C THR A 32 -58.96 -5.40 57.37
N ALA A 33 -59.51 -6.47 57.95
CA ALA A 33 -58.94 -7.81 57.97
C ALA A 33 -58.67 -8.40 56.58
N ALA A 34 -57.55 -9.12 56.49
CA ALA A 34 -57.09 -9.81 55.29
C ALA A 34 -58.03 -10.97 54.89
N PRO A 35 -58.34 -11.15 53.59
CA PRO A 35 -58.72 -12.45 53.09
C PRO A 35 -57.45 -13.28 52.81
N THR A 36 -57.42 -14.48 53.37
CA THR A 36 -56.43 -15.51 53.04
C THR A 36 -56.54 -15.87 51.56
N VAL A 37 -55.63 -15.36 50.73
CA VAL A 37 -55.46 -15.80 49.35
C VAL A 37 -54.43 -16.93 49.32
N THR A 38 -54.94 -18.12 49.04
CA THR A 38 -54.17 -19.34 48.79
C THR A 38 -53.18 -19.09 47.64
N ALA A 39 -51.87 -19.19 47.92
CA ALA A 39 -50.84 -19.02 46.93
C ALA A 39 -50.93 -20.12 45.86
N VAL A 40 -51.22 -19.72 44.61
CA VAL A 40 -51.03 -20.57 43.43
C VAL A 40 -49.52 -20.82 43.28
N PRO A 41 -49.04 -22.07 43.13
CA PRO A 41 -47.61 -22.32 42.98
C PRO A 41 -47.13 -21.70 41.66
N VAL A 42 -46.34 -20.63 41.75
CA VAL A 42 -45.65 -20.02 40.61
C VAL A 42 -44.60 -21.01 40.11
N GLN A 43 -44.93 -21.69 39.02
CA GLN A 43 -44.02 -22.55 38.29
C GLN A 43 -42.77 -21.72 37.88
N PRO A 44 -41.53 -22.21 38.11
CA PRO A 44 -40.33 -21.45 37.78
C PRO A 44 -40.31 -21.12 36.30
N THR A 45 -40.43 -19.84 35.94
CA THR A 45 -40.23 -19.37 34.57
C THR A 45 -38.77 -19.64 34.21
N ALA A 46 -38.54 -20.56 33.28
CA ALA A 46 -37.19 -20.90 32.82
C ALA A 46 -36.44 -19.62 32.43
N ALA A 47 -35.33 -19.34 33.13
CA ALA A 47 -34.50 -18.18 32.83
C ALA A 47 -34.11 -18.19 31.34
N PRO A 48 -34.16 -17.03 30.65
CA PRO A 48 -33.87 -16.97 29.22
C PRO A 48 -32.50 -17.59 28.95
N THR A 49 -32.47 -18.60 28.08
CA THR A 49 -31.26 -19.33 27.71
C THR A 49 -30.28 -18.39 27.02
N ARG A 50 -29.36 -17.82 27.80
CA ARG A 50 -28.32 -16.93 27.28
C ARG A 50 -27.41 -17.73 26.35
N LYS A 51 -27.31 -17.32 25.08
CA LYS A 51 -26.36 -17.87 24.11
C LYS A 51 -24.93 -17.73 24.67
N LYS A 52 -24.11 -18.79 24.54
CA LYS A 52 -22.72 -18.83 25.00
C LYS A 52 -21.83 -19.39 23.89
N GLY A 53 -20.58 -18.95 23.84
CA GLY A 53 -19.59 -19.49 22.91
C GLY A 53 -19.80 -19.04 21.46
N LEU A 54 -19.28 -19.82 20.51
CA LEU A 54 -19.35 -19.51 19.08
C LEU A 54 -20.69 -19.98 18.51
N VAL A 55 -21.51 -19.04 18.05
CA VAL A 55 -22.84 -19.31 17.51
C VAL A 55 -22.90 -18.81 16.07
N LYS A 56 -23.51 -19.59 15.17
CA LYS A 56 -23.76 -19.17 13.80
C LYS A 56 -25.06 -18.37 13.75
N GLU A 57 -24.98 -17.09 13.35
CA GLU A 57 -26.14 -16.21 13.15
C GLU A 57 -26.23 -15.84 11.66
N GLY A 58 -27.14 -16.50 10.94
CA GLY A 58 -27.24 -16.42 9.50
C GLY A 58 -25.97 -16.93 8.80
N LYS A 59 -25.34 -16.10 7.96
CA LYS A 59 -24.12 -16.45 7.21
C LYS A 59 -22.82 -16.23 7.98
N LYS A 60 -22.86 -15.70 9.21
CA LYS A 60 -21.64 -15.34 9.98
C LYS A 60 -21.69 -15.91 11.39
N TYR A 61 -20.51 -16.07 11.99
CA TYR A 61 -20.40 -16.48 13.39
C TYR A 61 -20.34 -15.27 14.32
N VAL A 62 -20.82 -15.44 15.56
CA VAL A 62 -20.76 -14.48 16.65
C VAL A 62 -20.23 -15.22 17.88
N TYR A 63 -19.48 -14.55 18.75
CA TYR A 63 -19.05 -15.15 20.01
C TYR A 63 -19.71 -14.43 21.18
N TYR A 64 -20.36 -15.21 22.05
CA TYR A 64 -20.97 -14.74 23.27
C TYR A 64 -20.10 -15.11 24.49
N ASP A 65 -19.84 -14.14 25.36
CA ASP A 65 -19.14 -14.37 26.63
C ASP A 65 -20.02 -15.14 27.64
N LYS A 66 -19.49 -15.44 28.82
CA LYS A 66 -20.22 -16.16 29.88
C LYS A 66 -21.48 -15.42 30.34
N LYS A 67 -21.51 -14.08 30.20
CA LYS A 67 -22.62 -13.20 30.58
C LYS A 67 -23.67 -13.04 29.47
N GLY A 68 -23.41 -13.58 28.27
CA GLY A 68 -24.28 -13.47 27.10
C GLY A 68 -24.04 -12.21 26.25
N ASN A 69 -22.92 -11.51 26.44
CA ASN A 69 -22.57 -10.35 25.62
C ASN A 69 -21.78 -10.75 24.37
N LYS A 70 -22.05 -10.08 23.24
CA LYS A 70 -21.29 -10.28 22.00
C LYS A 70 -19.88 -9.72 22.15
N LEU A 71 -18.88 -10.53 21.81
CA LEU A 71 -17.50 -10.09 21.68
C LEU A 71 -17.37 -9.20 20.43
N LYS A 72 -16.87 -7.98 20.60
CA LYS A 72 -16.73 -6.97 19.54
C LYS A 72 -15.29 -6.45 19.46
N ASN A 73 -14.83 -6.14 18.25
CA ASN A 73 -13.49 -5.59 17.96
C ASN A 73 -12.32 -6.35 18.60
N LYS A 74 -12.44 -7.67 18.77
CA LYS A 74 -11.49 -8.48 19.54
C LYS A 74 -11.16 -9.80 18.85
N TRP A 75 -9.96 -10.28 19.10
CA TRP A 75 -9.51 -11.62 18.74
C TRP A 75 -10.05 -12.66 19.71
N LYS A 76 -10.33 -13.87 19.21
CA LYS A 76 -10.60 -15.04 20.04
C LYS A 76 -10.04 -16.29 19.38
N THR A 77 -9.42 -17.15 20.18
CA THR A 77 -9.04 -18.50 19.76
C THR A 77 -10.07 -19.49 20.29
N ILE A 78 -10.55 -20.37 19.43
CA ILE A 78 -11.59 -21.37 19.70
C ILE A 78 -11.18 -22.66 18.99
N HIS A 79 -10.92 -23.73 19.74
CA HIS A 79 -10.47 -25.02 19.21
C HIS A 79 -9.34 -24.86 18.17
N LYS A 80 -8.24 -24.19 18.55
CA LYS A 80 -7.05 -23.88 17.72
C LYS A 80 -7.29 -22.92 16.54
N ASN A 81 -8.52 -22.55 16.24
CA ASN A 81 -8.87 -21.58 15.21
C ASN A 81 -8.93 -20.17 15.78
N ARG A 82 -8.34 -19.20 15.06
CA ARG A 82 -8.37 -17.78 15.45
C ARG A 82 -9.43 -17.04 14.67
N TYR A 83 -10.23 -16.23 15.36
CA TYR A 83 -11.29 -15.40 14.81
C TYR A 83 -11.05 -13.95 15.22
N TYR A 84 -11.52 -13.02 14.40
CA TYR A 84 -11.65 -11.61 14.78
C TYR A 84 -13.11 -11.20 14.61
N PHE A 85 -13.69 -10.62 15.64
CA PHE A 85 -15.06 -10.11 15.62
C PHE A 85 -15.05 -8.62 15.38
N ASP A 86 -15.84 -8.16 14.42
CA ASP A 86 -15.96 -6.74 14.07
C ASP A 86 -16.75 -5.94 15.11
N ALA A 87 -17.00 -4.66 14.83
CA ALA A 87 -17.74 -3.77 15.73
C ALA A 87 -19.18 -4.22 16.00
N ASN A 88 -19.75 -5.03 15.09
CA ASN A 88 -21.08 -5.61 15.23
C ASN A 88 -21.05 -6.97 15.94
N GLY A 89 -19.86 -7.44 16.33
CA GLY A 89 -19.63 -8.73 16.97
C GLY A 89 -19.72 -9.91 16.00
N LYS A 90 -19.67 -9.66 14.69
CA LYS A 90 -19.69 -10.72 13.67
C LYS A 90 -18.26 -11.09 13.30
N ALA A 91 -18.00 -12.38 13.15
CA ALA A 91 -16.73 -12.91 12.70
C ALA A 91 -16.42 -12.38 11.30
N VAL A 92 -15.21 -11.85 11.13
CA VAL A 92 -14.72 -11.31 9.87
C VAL A 92 -14.41 -12.45 8.90
N THR A 93 -14.74 -12.26 7.63
CA THR A 93 -14.39 -13.15 6.52
C THR A 93 -13.61 -12.37 5.45
N GLY A 94 -12.80 -13.05 4.64
CA GLY A 94 -11.95 -12.41 3.62
C GLY A 94 -10.81 -11.58 4.23
N GLY A 95 -10.26 -10.65 3.45
CA GLY A 95 -9.20 -9.74 3.90
C GLY A 95 -9.72 -8.60 4.77
N LYS A 96 -9.12 -8.39 5.94
CA LYS A 96 -9.45 -7.28 6.85
C LYS A 96 -8.20 -6.66 7.44
N ARG A 97 -8.13 -5.33 7.40
CA ARG A 97 -7.10 -4.56 8.10
C ARG A 97 -7.36 -4.58 9.61
N ILE A 98 -6.39 -5.05 10.37
CA ILE A 98 -6.38 -5.07 11.84
C ILE A 98 -5.00 -4.59 12.28
N GLY A 99 -4.94 -3.38 12.84
CA GLY A 99 -3.66 -2.68 13.04
C GLY A 99 -2.96 -2.45 11.71
N LYS A 100 -1.64 -2.74 11.67
CA LYS A 100 -0.81 -2.53 10.47
C LYS A 100 -0.94 -3.61 9.39
N TYR A 101 -1.60 -4.73 9.68
CA TYR A 101 -1.65 -5.89 8.78
C TYR A 101 -3.04 -6.12 8.18
N ILE A 102 -3.08 -6.70 6.99
CA ILE A 102 -4.29 -7.30 6.42
C ILE A 102 -4.30 -8.79 6.80
N TYR A 103 -5.27 -9.23 7.60
CA TYR A 103 -5.46 -10.64 7.92
C TYR A 103 -6.49 -11.27 7.00
N VAL A 104 -6.26 -12.51 6.58
CA VAL A 104 -7.18 -13.24 5.68
C VAL A 104 -7.91 -14.35 6.41
N PHE A 105 -9.23 -14.27 6.41
CA PHE A 105 -10.12 -15.25 7.03
C PHE A 105 -10.87 -16.03 5.96
N ASN A 106 -11.12 -17.33 6.19
CA ASN A 106 -11.95 -18.14 5.31
C ASN A 106 -13.44 -17.72 5.40
N LEU A 107 -14.33 -18.41 4.68
CA LEU A 107 -15.76 -18.09 4.68
C LEU A 107 -16.48 -18.39 6.01
N GLU A 108 -15.86 -19.17 6.90
CA GLU A 108 -16.32 -19.45 8.26
C GLU A 108 -15.74 -18.47 9.30
N GLY A 109 -14.89 -17.54 8.87
CA GLY A 109 -14.23 -16.56 9.73
C GLY A 109 -13.00 -17.07 10.48
N LYS A 110 -12.51 -18.27 10.13
CA LYS A 110 -11.24 -18.80 10.66
C LYS A 110 -10.07 -18.13 9.95
N LEU A 111 -9.11 -17.63 10.72
CA LEU A 111 -7.88 -17.06 10.20
C LEU A 111 -7.09 -18.12 9.42
N ILE A 112 -6.76 -17.82 8.17
CA ILE A 112 -5.98 -18.70 7.31
C ILE A 112 -4.49 -18.52 7.67
N ARG A 113 -3.86 -19.59 8.14
CA ARG A 113 -2.42 -19.66 8.46
C ARG A 113 -1.80 -20.86 7.74
N PRO A 114 -1.35 -20.70 6.49
CA PRO A 114 -0.73 -21.79 5.75
C PRO A 114 0.65 -22.14 6.34
N THR A 115 1.12 -23.36 6.11
CA THR A 115 2.46 -23.81 6.55
C THR A 115 3.60 -23.11 5.81
N LYS A 116 3.34 -22.67 4.57
CA LYS A 116 4.22 -21.83 3.75
C LYS A 116 3.41 -20.74 3.07
N ALA A 117 4.05 -19.62 2.77
CA ALA A 117 3.38 -18.51 2.10
C ALA A 117 2.84 -18.97 0.73
N LYS A 118 1.54 -18.73 0.48
CA LYS A 118 0.88 -19.21 -0.75
C LYS A 118 -0.31 -18.36 -1.15
N ILE A 119 -0.71 -18.50 -2.41
CA ILE A 119 -1.97 -17.94 -2.88
C ILE A 119 -3.13 -18.76 -2.32
N VAL A 120 -4.07 -18.10 -1.68
CA VAL A 120 -5.32 -18.69 -1.15
C VAL A 120 -6.52 -18.01 -1.77
N LYS A 121 -7.59 -18.78 -2.02
CA LYS A 121 -8.86 -18.28 -2.56
C LYS A 121 -9.91 -18.27 -1.46
N VAL A 122 -10.54 -17.12 -1.24
CA VAL A 122 -11.69 -16.94 -0.34
C VAL A 122 -12.85 -16.39 -1.15
N GLY A 123 -13.85 -17.24 -1.41
CA GLY A 123 -14.91 -16.94 -2.36
C GLY A 123 -14.34 -16.67 -3.75
N LYS A 124 -14.66 -15.50 -4.33
CA LYS A 124 -14.15 -15.06 -5.64
C LYS A 124 -12.80 -14.33 -5.57
N THR A 125 -12.28 -14.07 -4.37
CA THR A 125 -11.08 -13.25 -4.17
C THR A 125 -9.87 -14.11 -3.85
N SER A 126 -8.70 -13.75 -4.40
CA SER A 126 -7.43 -14.41 -4.11
C SER A 126 -6.53 -13.48 -3.29
N TYR A 127 -5.70 -14.05 -2.42
CA TYR A 127 -4.74 -13.35 -1.57
C TYR A 127 -3.42 -14.14 -1.56
N TYR A 128 -2.27 -13.48 -1.53
CA TYR A 128 -1.00 -14.14 -1.19
C TYR A 128 -0.74 -13.95 0.29
N VAL A 129 -0.70 -15.05 1.05
CA VAL A 129 -0.79 -15.04 2.51
C VAL A 129 0.43 -15.73 3.12
N ASP A 130 1.07 -15.07 4.08
CA ASP A 130 2.20 -15.63 4.84
C ASP A 130 1.74 -16.61 5.94
N THR A 131 2.70 -17.22 6.65
CA THR A 131 2.41 -18.22 7.69
C THR A 131 1.71 -17.65 8.93
N LYS A 132 1.73 -16.32 9.11
CA LYS A 132 1.05 -15.61 10.21
C LYS A 132 -0.37 -15.18 9.82
N GLY A 133 -0.77 -15.40 8.57
CA GLY A 133 -2.08 -15.06 8.03
C GLY A 133 -2.18 -13.64 7.49
N HIS A 134 -1.03 -12.98 7.25
CA HIS A 134 -0.97 -11.65 6.66
C HIS A 134 -0.99 -11.73 5.14
N ALA A 135 -1.83 -10.92 4.50
CA ALA A 135 -1.80 -10.74 3.06
C ALA A 135 -0.73 -9.73 2.66
N TYR A 136 0.02 -10.05 1.61
CA TYR A 136 0.95 -9.12 0.98
C TYR A 136 0.20 -7.99 0.27
N VAL A 137 0.74 -6.77 0.39
CA VAL A 137 0.27 -5.56 -0.29
C VAL A 137 1.44 -5.02 -1.12
N GLY A 138 1.16 -4.55 -2.33
CA GLY A 138 2.18 -4.13 -3.28
C GLY A 138 2.61 -5.26 -4.21
N PHE A 139 3.66 -5.00 -5.00
CA PHE A 139 4.22 -5.94 -5.97
C PHE A 139 5.05 -7.01 -5.28
N PHE A 140 4.95 -8.25 -5.73
CA PHE A 140 5.76 -9.37 -5.25
C PHE A 140 5.94 -10.41 -6.36
N LYS A 141 6.98 -11.22 -6.26
CA LYS A 141 7.29 -12.27 -7.24
C LYS A 141 7.01 -13.66 -6.66
N LEU A 142 6.54 -14.59 -7.51
CA LEU A 142 6.50 -16.03 -7.22
C LEU A 142 7.10 -16.77 -8.41
N GLY A 143 8.34 -17.24 -8.26
CA GLY A 143 9.16 -17.63 -9.41
C GLY A 143 9.34 -16.45 -10.37
N ASN A 144 9.19 -16.71 -11.68
CA ASN A 144 9.33 -15.69 -12.73
C ASN A 144 8.04 -14.89 -12.98
N ARG A 145 7.01 -15.04 -12.13
CA ARG A 145 5.74 -14.34 -12.28
C ARG A 145 5.64 -13.19 -11.29
N LEU A 146 5.25 -12.02 -11.80
CA LEU A 146 4.98 -10.83 -11.01
C LEU A 146 3.50 -10.78 -10.63
N TYR A 147 3.22 -10.48 -9.37
CA TYR A 147 1.88 -10.33 -8.80
C TYR A 147 1.78 -9.00 -8.05
N ARG A 148 0.55 -8.60 -7.72
CA ARG A 148 0.31 -7.44 -6.85
C ARG A 148 -0.89 -7.64 -5.94
N GLY A 149 -0.69 -7.43 -4.64
CA GLY A 149 -1.77 -7.27 -3.67
C GLY A 149 -2.23 -5.81 -3.62
N ASP A 150 -3.54 -5.56 -3.72
CA ASP A 150 -4.09 -4.22 -3.54
C ASP A 150 -4.08 -3.76 -2.07
N VAL A 151 -4.57 -2.55 -1.78
CA VAL A 151 -4.58 -1.97 -0.42
C VAL A 151 -5.40 -2.78 0.60
N LYS A 152 -6.24 -3.71 0.13
CA LYS A 152 -7.04 -4.67 0.92
C LYS A 152 -6.44 -6.09 0.87
N GLY A 153 -5.23 -6.26 0.32
CA GLY A 153 -4.50 -7.52 0.20
C GLY A 153 -4.98 -8.44 -0.94
N ARG A 154 -5.92 -7.98 -1.78
CA ARG A 154 -6.51 -8.80 -2.85
C ARG A 154 -5.57 -8.84 -4.05
N LEU A 155 -5.39 -10.00 -4.68
CA LEU A 155 -4.63 -10.09 -5.92
C LEU A 155 -5.29 -9.25 -7.01
N THR A 156 -4.50 -8.40 -7.65
CA THR A 156 -4.89 -7.58 -8.80
C THR A 156 -5.14 -8.50 -10.00
N LYS A 157 -6.27 -8.33 -10.69
CA LYS A 157 -6.68 -9.12 -11.87
C LYS A 157 -7.36 -8.21 -12.87
N ASN A 158 -7.19 -8.49 -14.17
CA ASN A 158 -7.81 -7.78 -15.29
C ASN A 158 -7.68 -6.25 -15.16
N LYS A 159 -6.48 -5.78 -14.82
CA LYS A 159 -6.24 -4.36 -14.54
C LYS A 159 -4.78 -4.01 -14.77
N THR A 160 -4.54 -2.82 -15.29
CA THR A 160 -3.21 -2.20 -15.33
C THR A 160 -3.00 -1.33 -14.10
N VAL A 161 -1.86 -1.50 -13.42
CA VAL A 161 -1.44 -0.68 -12.30
C VAL A 161 0.04 -0.38 -12.45
N SER A 162 0.41 0.90 -12.42
CA SER A 162 1.80 1.31 -12.57
C SER A 162 2.45 0.74 -13.85
N ASN A 163 1.76 0.89 -14.98
CA ASN A 163 2.11 0.36 -16.32
C ASN A 163 2.20 -1.17 -16.42
N VAL A 164 1.97 -1.92 -15.34
CA VAL A 164 1.97 -3.38 -15.34
C VAL A 164 0.54 -3.88 -15.48
N THR A 165 0.26 -4.62 -16.55
CA THR A 165 -1.06 -5.24 -16.80
C THR A 165 -1.13 -6.62 -16.17
N PHE A 166 -2.19 -6.89 -15.40
CA PHE A 166 -2.44 -8.18 -14.75
C PHE A 166 -3.59 -8.93 -15.43
N ASN A 167 -3.37 -10.19 -15.78
CA ASN A 167 -4.38 -11.03 -16.43
C ASN A 167 -5.44 -11.61 -15.46
N ARG A 168 -6.35 -12.42 -16.01
CA ARG A 168 -7.44 -13.08 -15.26
C ARG A 168 -6.98 -14.02 -14.15
N LYS A 169 -5.77 -14.58 -14.27
CA LYS A 169 -5.17 -15.48 -13.27
C LYS A 169 -4.52 -14.67 -12.13
N GLY A 170 -4.17 -13.41 -12.38
CA GLY A 170 -3.70 -12.44 -11.39
C GLY A 170 -2.19 -12.20 -11.35
N TYR A 171 -1.44 -12.80 -12.28
CA TYR A 171 -0.06 -12.41 -12.54
C TYR A 171 0.02 -11.44 -13.72
N ALA A 172 1.12 -10.69 -13.79
CA ALA A 172 1.38 -9.72 -14.84
C ALA A 172 1.57 -10.42 -16.20
N ASP A 173 1.18 -9.73 -17.26
CA ASP A 173 1.50 -10.14 -18.63
C ASP A 173 3.01 -10.08 -18.87
N ASN A 174 3.52 -10.88 -19.81
CA ASN A 174 4.95 -10.98 -20.09
C ASN A 174 5.42 -9.89 -21.05
N ASP A 175 5.19 -8.63 -20.69
CA ASP A 175 5.58 -7.44 -21.46
C ASP A 175 6.82 -6.74 -20.88
N VAL A 176 7.31 -5.71 -21.58
CA VAL A 176 8.48 -4.93 -21.16
C VAL A 176 8.29 -4.28 -19.79
N ASN A 177 7.08 -3.85 -19.43
CA ASN A 177 6.83 -3.20 -18.14
C ASN A 177 6.94 -4.19 -16.99
N ALA A 178 6.40 -5.40 -17.15
CA ALA A 178 6.50 -6.46 -16.17
C ALA A 178 7.95 -6.96 -16.02
N LYS A 179 8.68 -7.12 -17.14
CA LYS A 179 10.09 -7.53 -17.14
C LYS A 179 10.98 -6.47 -16.47
N LEU A 180 10.82 -5.19 -16.84
CA LEU A 180 11.50 -4.08 -16.18
C LEU A 180 11.23 -4.07 -14.67
N LYS A 181 9.96 -4.21 -14.27
CA LYS A 181 9.57 -4.24 -12.85
C LYS A 181 10.24 -5.41 -12.10
N ILE A 182 10.31 -6.59 -12.72
CA ILE A 182 10.99 -7.74 -12.13
C ILE A 182 12.50 -7.47 -11.96
N GLU A 183 13.17 -6.92 -12.98
CA GLU A 183 14.61 -6.65 -12.90
C GLU A 183 14.94 -5.53 -11.91
N LEU A 184 14.15 -4.46 -11.87
CA LEU A 184 14.31 -3.42 -10.85
C LEU A 184 14.16 -4.00 -9.45
N MET A 185 13.14 -4.84 -9.22
CA MET A 185 12.96 -5.52 -7.93
C MET A 185 14.15 -6.43 -7.60
N ASN A 186 14.72 -7.14 -8.57
CA ASN A 186 15.91 -7.97 -8.39
C ASN A 186 17.10 -7.12 -7.93
N VAL A 187 17.46 -6.12 -8.73
CA VAL A 187 18.61 -5.24 -8.49
C VAL A 187 18.47 -4.53 -7.15
N ILE A 188 17.35 -3.83 -6.93
CA ILE A 188 17.15 -3.01 -5.72
C ILE A 188 17.16 -3.87 -4.45
N SER A 189 16.66 -5.11 -4.51
CA SER A 189 16.73 -6.02 -3.36
C SER A 189 18.15 -6.46 -2.99
N ARG A 190 19.10 -6.45 -3.95
CA ARG A 190 20.50 -6.79 -3.71
C ARG A 190 21.30 -5.59 -3.19
N ILE A 191 21.01 -4.40 -3.69
CA ILE A 191 21.77 -3.18 -3.37
C ILE A 191 21.17 -2.36 -2.21
N THR A 192 19.98 -2.73 -1.71
CA THR A 192 19.31 -2.02 -0.61
C THR A 192 18.77 -2.97 0.46
N ASN A 193 18.38 -2.42 1.61
CA ASN A 193 17.68 -3.16 2.66
C ASN A 193 16.49 -2.35 3.24
N PRO A 194 15.57 -2.99 4.01
CA PRO A 194 14.39 -2.31 4.56
C PRO A 194 14.67 -1.14 5.51
N GLY A 195 15.85 -1.10 6.14
CA GLY A 195 16.25 -0.04 7.06
C GLY A 195 16.77 1.23 6.38
N MET A 196 17.11 1.16 5.09
CA MET A 196 17.58 2.32 4.34
C MET A 196 16.45 3.35 4.12
N SER A 197 16.80 4.62 4.32
CA SER A 197 15.98 5.76 3.92
C SER A 197 15.82 5.81 2.39
N LYS A 198 14.85 6.61 1.93
CA LYS A 198 14.62 6.78 0.49
C LYS A 198 15.85 7.34 -0.24
N SER A 199 16.57 8.29 0.38
CA SER A 199 17.78 8.89 -0.18
C SER A 199 18.97 7.93 -0.17
N GLN A 200 19.12 7.10 0.88
CA GLN A 200 20.14 6.05 0.91
C GLN A 200 19.92 5.03 -0.21
N LYS A 201 18.66 4.66 -0.48
CA LYS A 201 18.33 3.78 -1.61
C LYS A 201 18.63 4.42 -2.95
N LEU A 202 18.36 5.72 -3.11
CA LEU A 202 18.68 6.46 -4.34
C LEU A 202 20.19 6.48 -4.59
N TYR A 203 20.97 6.72 -3.52
CA TYR A 203 22.43 6.71 -3.61
C TYR A 203 22.97 5.33 -3.94
N ALA A 204 22.41 4.26 -3.37
CA ALA A 204 22.79 2.90 -3.74
C ALA A 204 22.51 2.62 -5.23
N CYS A 205 21.38 3.09 -5.76
CA CYS A 205 21.05 2.98 -7.20
C CYS A 205 22.06 3.76 -8.06
N TRP A 206 22.47 4.94 -7.61
CA TRP A 206 23.50 5.74 -8.26
C TRP A 206 24.83 4.98 -8.32
N CYS A 207 25.36 4.54 -7.17
CA CYS A 207 26.63 3.80 -7.13
C CYS A 207 26.59 2.52 -7.98
N TYR A 208 25.47 1.81 -7.98
CA TYR A 208 25.29 0.62 -8.81
C TYR A 208 25.39 0.95 -10.30
N LEU A 209 24.69 1.99 -10.74
CA LEU A 209 24.60 2.37 -12.14
C LEU A 209 25.91 3.01 -12.66
N THR A 210 26.61 3.78 -11.82
CA THR A 210 27.83 4.49 -12.23
C THR A 210 29.11 3.66 -12.06
N SER A 211 28.99 2.35 -11.83
CA SER A 211 30.14 1.44 -11.69
C SER A 211 30.45 0.72 -13.00
N SER A 212 31.70 0.80 -13.45
CA SER A 212 32.22 0.07 -14.63
C SER A 212 32.23 -1.44 -14.48
N SER A 213 32.08 -1.97 -13.25
CA SER A 213 31.92 -3.41 -13.02
C SER A 213 30.53 -3.93 -13.41
N ASN A 214 29.53 -3.05 -13.52
CA ASN A 214 28.14 -3.43 -13.78
C ASN A 214 27.67 -3.06 -15.19
N PHE A 215 28.22 -1.97 -15.75
CA PHE A 215 27.77 -1.40 -17.02
C PHE A 215 28.95 -1.00 -17.90
N TYR A 216 28.71 -0.94 -19.21
CA TYR A 216 29.64 -0.45 -20.22
C TYR A 216 28.91 0.50 -21.18
N TYR A 217 29.68 1.36 -21.83
CA TYR A 217 29.12 2.25 -22.84
C TYR A 217 28.85 1.48 -24.14
N SER A 218 27.65 1.61 -24.70
CA SER A 218 27.31 1.04 -25.99
C SER A 218 26.38 1.98 -26.77
N GLY A 219 26.60 2.12 -28.07
CA GLY A 219 25.71 2.90 -28.93
C GLY A 219 24.35 2.23 -29.08
N TYR A 220 23.31 2.87 -28.57
CA TYR A 220 21.92 2.48 -28.78
C TYR A 220 21.11 3.74 -29.02
N TRP A 221 20.38 3.83 -30.14
CA TRP A 221 19.55 5.01 -30.42
C TRP A 221 18.08 4.72 -30.15
N PRO A 222 17.45 5.34 -29.13
CA PRO A 222 16.04 5.13 -28.84
C PRO A 222 15.12 5.68 -29.92
N ASP A 223 14.04 4.96 -30.21
CA ASP A 223 12.89 5.55 -30.92
C ASP A 223 12.09 6.43 -29.95
N PHE A 224 12.40 7.73 -29.94
CA PHE A 224 11.77 8.71 -29.06
C PHE A 224 10.26 8.89 -29.32
N ASN A 225 9.75 8.46 -30.47
CA ASN A 225 8.32 8.53 -30.81
C ASN A 225 7.54 7.32 -30.27
N LYS A 226 8.23 6.23 -29.92
CA LYS A 226 7.59 5.03 -29.38
C LYS A 226 7.05 5.27 -27.98
N LYS A 227 5.76 4.98 -27.78
CA LYS A 227 5.13 5.10 -26.45
C LYS A 227 5.86 4.21 -25.44
N GLY A 228 6.43 4.83 -24.41
CA GLY A 228 7.12 4.12 -23.33
C GLY A 228 8.55 3.70 -23.65
N TRP A 229 9.17 4.28 -24.67
CA TRP A 229 10.57 4.02 -25.04
C TRP A 229 11.52 4.07 -23.84
N GLN A 230 11.32 4.97 -22.87
CA GLN A 230 12.21 5.09 -21.69
C GLN A 230 12.28 3.78 -20.90
N ARG A 231 11.15 3.05 -20.82
CA ARG A 231 11.08 1.78 -20.07
C ARG A 231 11.76 0.64 -20.83
N GLU A 232 11.68 0.65 -22.15
CA GLU A 232 12.40 -0.30 -22.99
C GLU A 232 13.90 -0.06 -22.94
N VAL A 233 14.34 1.20 -23.05
CA VAL A 233 15.74 1.59 -22.90
C VAL A 233 16.30 1.18 -21.54
N ALA A 234 15.57 1.50 -20.46
CA ALA A 234 15.96 1.11 -19.11
C ALA A 234 16.03 -0.43 -18.94
N TYR A 235 15.07 -1.15 -19.50
CA TYR A 235 15.05 -2.62 -19.45
C TYR A 235 16.24 -3.22 -20.21
N ASN A 236 16.49 -2.74 -21.43
CA ASN A 236 17.55 -3.25 -22.28
C ASN A 236 18.91 -3.05 -21.61
N MET A 237 19.19 -1.85 -21.09
CA MET A 237 20.46 -1.59 -20.40
C MET A 237 20.61 -2.43 -19.13
N LEU A 238 19.56 -2.59 -18.32
CA LEU A 238 19.61 -3.44 -17.12
C LEU A 238 19.94 -4.90 -17.42
N VAL A 239 19.51 -5.41 -18.58
CA VAL A 239 19.71 -6.81 -18.97
C VAL A 239 21.03 -7.01 -19.73
N SER A 240 21.41 -6.09 -20.60
CA SER A 240 22.62 -6.21 -21.44
C SER A 240 23.88 -5.70 -20.74
N GLY A 241 23.75 -4.82 -19.75
CA GLY A 241 24.84 -4.03 -19.18
C GLY A 241 25.32 -2.88 -20.08
N GLY A 242 24.84 -2.79 -21.33
CA GLY A 242 25.26 -1.76 -22.29
C GLY A 242 24.24 -0.64 -22.42
N GLY A 243 24.69 0.61 -22.34
CA GLY A 243 23.85 1.77 -22.60
C GLY A 243 24.62 3.01 -23.04
N ASP A 244 23.92 3.94 -23.64
CA ASP A 244 24.38 5.31 -23.93
C ASP A 244 23.82 6.29 -22.88
N CYS A 245 23.99 7.59 -23.08
CA CYS A 245 23.47 8.62 -22.17
C CYS A 245 21.97 8.48 -21.85
N TYR A 246 21.14 8.10 -22.83
CA TYR A 246 19.72 7.85 -22.61
C TYR A 246 19.48 6.55 -21.86
N GLY A 247 20.29 5.51 -22.11
CA GLY A 247 20.39 4.29 -21.32
C GLY A 247 20.56 4.58 -19.84
N PHE A 248 21.63 5.29 -19.49
CA PHE A 248 21.96 5.64 -18.12
C PHE A 248 20.85 6.49 -17.48
N ALA A 249 20.37 7.53 -18.17
CA ALA A 249 19.32 8.40 -17.65
C ALA A 249 18.00 7.65 -17.42
N CYS A 250 17.55 6.83 -18.38
CA CYS A 250 16.32 6.06 -18.26
C CYS A 250 16.43 4.99 -17.17
N THR A 251 17.57 4.33 -17.04
CA THR A 251 17.81 3.31 -16.02
C THR A 251 17.81 3.92 -14.62
N PHE A 252 18.48 5.05 -14.43
CA PHE A 252 18.46 5.76 -13.15
C PHE A 252 17.06 6.23 -12.79
N ALA A 253 16.32 6.80 -13.76
CA ALA A 253 14.93 7.19 -13.58
C ALA A 253 14.04 5.99 -13.21
N ALA A 254 14.24 4.83 -13.85
CA ALA A 254 13.51 3.61 -13.53
C ALA A 254 13.77 3.12 -12.09
N MET A 255 15.04 3.12 -11.66
CA MET A 255 15.43 2.79 -10.29
C MET A 255 14.85 3.76 -9.27
N ALA A 256 14.99 5.06 -9.52
CA ALA A 256 14.44 6.12 -8.67
C ALA A 256 12.91 6.01 -8.54
N ARG A 257 12.21 5.71 -9.65
CA ARG A 257 10.76 5.49 -9.64
C ARG A 257 10.37 4.29 -8.78
N GLU A 258 11.12 3.19 -8.88
CA GLU A 258 10.83 1.96 -8.12
C GLU A 258 10.94 2.17 -6.61
N ILE A 259 11.91 2.97 -6.16
CA ILE A 259 12.09 3.33 -4.74
C ILE A 259 11.21 4.52 -4.31
N GLY A 260 10.31 4.99 -5.19
CA GLY A 260 9.22 5.89 -4.86
C GLY A 260 9.43 7.37 -5.22
N TYR A 261 10.42 7.73 -6.04
CA TYR A 261 10.59 9.09 -6.56
C TYR A 261 9.72 9.36 -7.79
N ASN A 262 9.66 10.63 -8.20
CA ASN A 262 9.03 11.07 -9.44
C ASN A 262 10.09 11.64 -10.41
N PRO A 263 10.86 10.78 -11.09
CA PRO A 263 11.93 11.24 -11.98
C PRO A 263 11.39 11.72 -13.33
N TYR A 264 12.14 12.65 -13.91
CA TYR A 264 12.01 13.12 -15.27
C TYR A 264 13.32 12.84 -16.00
N VAL A 265 13.24 12.23 -17.17
CA VAL A 265 14.37 12.06 -18.09
C VAL A 265 14.42 13.32 -18.95
N VAL A 266 15.57 13.98 -18.99
CA VAL A 266 15.80 15.15 -19.82
C VAL A 266 16.56 14.73 -21.06
N LEU A 267 16.04 15.13 -22.22
CA LEU A 267 16.72 14.98 -23.50
C LEU A 267 17.21 16.36 -23.87
N GLY A 268 18.52 16.50 -23.98
CA GLY A 268 19.14 17.77 -24.27
C GLY A 268 20.39 17.62 -25.10
N ARG A 269 21.20 18.67 -25.07
CA ARG A 269 22.53 18.70 -25.63
C ARG A 269 23.48 19.30 -24.60
N VAL A 270 24.73 18.87 -24.60
CA VAL A 270 25.83 19.44 -23.80
C VAL A 270 27.03 19.73 -24.69
N SER A 271 28.01 20.50 -24.24
CA SER A 271 29.24 20.75 -24.99
C SER A 271 29.88 19.45 -25.51
N GLY A 272 30.12 19.40 -26.82
CA GLY A 272 30.72 18.24 -27.49
C GLY A 272 30.39 18.20 -28.97
N THR A 273 30.98 17.25 -29.71
CA THR A 273 30.87 17.18 -31.17
C THR A 273 30.42 15.80 -31.67
N ARG A 274 30.02 14.89 -30.76
CA ARG A 274 29.77 13.48 -31.09
C ARG A 274 28.60 13.26 -32.05
N ASP A 275 27.64 14.19 -32.11
CA ASP A 275 26.51 14.12 -33.04
C ASP A 275 26.70 14.89 -34.36
N GLY A 276 27.91 15.44 -34.60
CA GLY A 276 28.29 16.05 -35.87
C GLY A 276 27.65 17.41 -36.17
N ALA A 277 26.91 17.99 -35.22
CA ALA A 277 26.33 19.32 -35.41
C ALA A 277 27.38 20.44 -35.29
N ALA A 278 27.17 21.53 -36.03
CA ALA A 278 28.05 22.69 -36.06
C ALA A 278 27.91 23.64 -34.84
N ASP A 279 27.00 23.33 -33.90
CA ASP A 279 26.67 24.18 -32.75
C ASP A 279 27.60 24.00 -31.55
N GLY A 280 28.61 23.11 -31.66
CA GLY A 280 29.53 22.79 -30.56
C GLY A 280 28.86 22.01 -29.41
N LEU A 281 27.67 21.48 -29.65
CA LEU A 281 26.92 20.67 -28.70
C LEU A 281 26.70 19.26 -29.25
N THR A 282 26.50 18.30 -28.36
CA THR A 282 26.15 16.92 -28.67
C THR A 282 24.95 16.48 -27.84
N SER A 283 24.10 15.63 -28.41
CA SER A 283 22.95 15.04 -27.74
C SER A 283 23.35 14.32 -26.46
N HIS A 284 22.58 14.54 -25.38
CA HIS A 284 22.86 14.01 -24.04
C HIS A 284 21.57 13.80 -23.23
N GLY A 285 21.63 12.87 -22.28
CA GLY A 285 20.52 12.51 -21.41
C GLY A 285 20.89 12.58 -19.93
N TRP A 286 20.07 13.26 -19.13
CA TRP A 286 20.22 13.32 -17.67
C TRP A 286 18.87 13.22 -16.96
N VAL A 287 18.85 13.28 -15.63
CA VAL A 287 17.64 13.06 -14.83
C VAL A 287 17.41 14.23 -13.87
N ILE A 288 16.14 14.62 -13.72
CA ILE A 288 15.68 15.55 -12.67
C ILE A 288 14.78 14.79 -11.70
N ILE A 289 15.07 14.90 -10.39
CA ILE A 289 14.24 14.35 -9.31
C ILE A 289 14.03 15.44 -8.28
N ASP A 290 12.77 15.76 -7.99
CA ASP A 290 12.38 16.71 -6.94
C ASP A 290 13.12 18.08 -7.02
N GLY A 291 13.43 18.53 -8.25
CA GLY A 291 14.13 19.79 -8.52
C GLY A 291 15.66 19.69 -8.57
N CYS A 292 16.23 18.54 -8.22
CA CYS A 292 17.67 18.30 -8.28
C CYS A 292 18.08 17.57 -9.56
N TYR A 293 19.30 17.83 -10.02
CA TYR A 293 19.90 17.25 -11.23
C TYR A 293 20.79 16.04 -10.92
N TYR A 294 20.77 15.07 -11.83
CA TYR A 294 21.52 13.82 -11.77
C TYR A 294 22.04 13.45 -13.15
N ASP A 295 23.35 13.24 -13.29
CA ASP A 295 23.97 12.84 -14.56
C ASP A 295 24.75 11.52 -14.44
N PRO A 296 24.05 10.38 -14.55
CA PRO A 296 24.67 9.08 -14.34
C PRO A 296 25.68 8.71 -15.43
N GLU A 297 25.47 9.14 -16.69
CA GLU A 297 26.44 8.84 -17.76
C GLU A 297 27.69 9.70 -17.60
N ALA A 298 27.56 10.99 -17.31
CA ALA A 298 28.73 11.84 -17.10
C ALA A 298 29.59 11.34 -15.95
N GLN A 299 28.95 10.91 -14.86
CA GLN A 299 29.64 10.31 -13.72
C GLN A 299 30.34 8.99 -14.10
N PHE A 300 29.65 8.13 -14.86
CA PHE A 300 30.18 6.85 -15.32
C PHE A 300 31.38 7.03 -16.25
N ALA A 301 31.21 7.81 -17.31
CA ALA A 301 32.22 8.06 -18.34
C ALA A 301 33.36 8.97 -17.84
N GLY A 302 33.12 9.73 -16.77
CA GLY A 302 34.14 10.51 -16.07
C GLY A 302 34.47 11.86 -16.70
N TRP A 303 33.74 12.30 -17.73
CA TRP A 303 33.97 13.59 -18.38
C TRP A 303 33.38 14.77 -17.58
N TYR A 304 32.42 14.52 -16.68
CA TYR A 304 31.98 15.48 -15.67
C TYR A 304 31.42 14.74 -14.45
N ARG A 305 31.95 15.01 -13.25
CA ARG A 305 31.62 14.26 -12.02
C ARG A 305 30.85 15.12 -11.03
N GLY A 306 30.06 14.48 -10.17
CA GLY A 306 29.43 15.13 -9.02
C GLY A 306 28.04 15.72 -9.28
N VAL A 307 27.44 15.49 -10.46
CA VAL A 307 26.02 15.84 -10.69
C VAL A 307 25.14 14.76 -10.06
N TYR A 308 25.05 14.76 -8.74
CA TYR A 308 24.19 13.90 -7.94
C TYR A 308 23.44 14.75 -6.92
N GLY A 309 22.17 15.03 -7.19
CA GLY A 309 21.36 15.85 -6.29
C GLY A 309 21.71 17.35 -6.36
N SER A 310 22.33 17.80 -7.45
CA SER A 310 22.77 19.20 -7.61
C SER A 310 21.57 20.13 -7.75
N GLY A 311 21.64 21.33 -7.16
CA GLY A 311 20.60 22.36 -7.29
C GLY A 311 20.60 23.07 -8.65
N SER A 312 21.69 22.94 -9.40
CA SER A 312 21.88 23.47 -10.76
C SER A 312 22.54 22.41 -11.64
N TYR A 313 22.53 22.65 -12.95
CA TYR A 313 23.23 21.84 -13.94
C TYR A 313 24.31 22.69 -14.61
N ASP A 314 25.48 22.74 -13.98
CA ASP A 314 26.59 23.64 -14.33
C ASP A 314 27.43 23.15 -15.53
N ILE A 315 26.79 22.43 -16.44
CA ILE A 315 27.33 22.03 -17.74
C ILE A 315 26.67 22.93 -18.78
N ASN A 316 27.42 23.50 -19.72
CA ASN A 316 26.83 24.23 -20.83
C ASN A 316 25.87 23.32 -21.61
N HIS A 317 24.58 23.67 -21.65
CA HIS A 317 23.55 22.75 -22.11
C HIS A 317 22.36 23.45 -22.77
N GLN A 318 21.62 22.67 -23.54
CA GLN A 318 20.31 23.03 -24.09
C GLN A 318 19.31 21.92 -23.80
N ILE A 319 18.13 22.28 -23.27
CA ILE A 319 17.04 21.33 -23.06
C ILE A 319 16.18 21.25 -24.32
N LYS A 320 16.05 20.05 -24.90
CA LYS A 320 15.11 19.81 -26.01
C LYS A 320 13.76 19.36 -25.50
N SER A 321 13.74 18.42 -24.57
CA SER A 321 12.49 17.94 -23.97
C SER A 321 12.71 17.37 -22.57
N ILE A 322 11.64 17.38 -21.77
CA ILE A 322 11.61 16.78 -20.44
C ILE A 322 10.48 15.77 -20.43
N VAL A 323 10.80 14.50 -20.19
CA VAL A 323 9.84 13.40 -20.22
C VAL A 323 9.69 12.80 -18.85
N ARG A 324 8.47 12.83 -18.31
CA ARG A 324 8.16 12.19 -17.04
C ARG A 324 8.29 10.67 -17.16
N PHE A 325 9.07 10.05 -16.28
CA PHE A 325 9.11 8.60 -16.16
C PHE A 325 7.90 8.11 -15.34
N ALA A 326 6.73 8.17 -15.97
CA ALA A 326 5.46 7.86 -15.33
C ALA A 326 5.29 6.34 -15.09
N SER A 327 4.55 6.02 -14.04
CA SER A 327 3.96 4.70 -13.80
C SER A 327 2.54 4.64 -14.33
#